data_AF-A0A956A5T3-F1
#
_entry.id   AF-A0A956A5T3-F1
#
_cell.length_a   1.000
_cell.length_b   1.000
_cell.length_c   1.000
_cell.angle_alpha   90.00
_cell.angle_beta   90.00
_cell.angle_gamma   90.00
#
_symmetry.space_group_name_H-M   'P 1'
#
loop_
_entity.id
_entity.type
_entity.pdbx_description
1 polymer ?
#
loop_
_entity_poly.entity_id
_entity_poly.type
_entity_poly.pdbx_seq_one_letter_code
_entity_poly.pdbx_strand_id
1 'polypeptide(L)'
;MRRTTLFVAAVSLSFLALGAACDDGGAGTTDDAGDNPLLAPAVEPGKADTQYYNPDGIEVEVDLEADIEASAYQIDKAPAVLGQFAMTYFRLKGDLYLESLAEQASNADRVEWYIDGAWVSNRDAGRDAAKKTHFRIRGINAVLLEKAREGVQLGTVFEAPVPRNPFTIMADAGKTCGDDDEHIGLSQSTYWYLWHPDLASCTFPLQKMQITVSKMLPSKVTYPEYDQLVADGKVTMVILFGQIGDGAITDSDPGVRNMKRFATWLTQAKFTEDEGAPVGQRFSRLIGDVTVEVDLYSPRDFSGLSDYSHFGNFQKAISEHEIVAYDGHSMLGASDFWSRPTYPSFYQIFLYGGCLGYEYYVAPILAGKGGWDNLDVLSAVVEVSAPANDYAGPFLAKLIQALDGGGYKVSWKDMLGAIRTRVGDSTFGMSGVRDNCYSPTGSLCVAAPTTGDAGSFSADPALAIPDDAPAGVSSTITVDQDLVVGDLTAELVIHHTYIGDLVVTLEHDGTTVTLWDGAGAGGQEIDQRFDVKGFAGVSAKGDWTLHVVDTAAVDVGTVDHWGFVVTPAE
;
A
#
# COMPACT_ATOMS: atom_id res chain seq x y z
N MET A 1 66.67 30.02 9.13
CA MET A 1 66.70 28.74 8.37
C MET A 1 65.72 27.76 9.01
N ARG A 2 64.47 27.72 8.52
CA ARG A 2 63.50 26.65 8.75
C ARG A 2 63.21 26.06 7.38
N ARG A 3 63.42 24.75 7.18
CA ARG A 3 62.95 24.04 5.99
C ARG A 3 61.89 23.05 6.44
N THR A 4 60.69 23.35 5.98
CA THR A 4 59.44 22.60 6.10
C THR A 4 59.50 21.42 5.13
N THR A 5 59.21 20.21 5.60
CA THR A 5 58.97 19.05 4.73
C THR A 5 57.49 18.72 4.81
N LEU A 6 56.76 18.99 3.72
CA LEU A 6 55.38 18.55 3.53
C LEU A 6 55.40 17.06 3.16
N PHE A 7 54.71 16.23 3.95
CA PHE A 7 54.23 14.92 3.51
C PHE A 7 52.82 15.11 2.96
N VAL A 8 52.62 14.79 1.68
CA VAL A 8 51.30 14.72 1.04
C VAL A 8 50.67 13.39 1.43
N ALA A 9 49.62 13.42 2.25
CA ALA A 9 48.74 12.29 2.46
C ALA A 9 47.70 12.28 1.33
N ALA A 10 47.74 11.25 0.50
CA ALA A 10 46.68 10.98 -0.46
C ALA A 10 45.45 10.49 0.31
N VAL A 11 44.41 11.33 0.36
CA VAL A 11 43.08 10.92 0.83
C VAL A 11 42.41 10.24 -0.35
N SER A 12 42.37 8.91 -0.32
CA SER A 12 41.47 8.11 -1.15
C SER A 12 40.04 8.34 -0.65
N LEU A 13 39.30 9.21 -1.35
CA LEU A 13 37.84 9.27 -1.23
C LEU A 13 37.29 7.97 -1.83
N SER A 14 36.84 7.07 -0.96
CA SER A 14 35.99 5.95 -1.36
C SER A 14 34.65 6.53 -1.84
N PHE A 15 34.38 6.42 -3.14
CA PHE A 15 33.06 6.67 -3.69
C PHE A 15 32.12 5.58 -3.16
N LEU A 16 31.10 5.98 -2.38
CA LEU A 16 29.92 5.14 -2.19
C LEU A 16 29.20 5.09 -3.55
N ALA A 17 29.22 3.91 -4.17
CA ALA A 17 28.29 3.58 -5.24
C ALA A 17 26.95 3.25 -4.59
N LEU A 18 25.93 4.09 -4.82
CA LEU A 18 24.54 3.70 -4.64
C LEU A 18 24.12 3.02 -5.96
N GLY A 19 24.12 1.68 -5.97
CA GLY A 19 23.50 0.89 -7.03
C GLY A 19 22.01 0.73 -6.72
N ALA A 20 21.15 1.18 -7.61
CA ALA A 20 19.72 0.90 -7.61
C ALA A 20 19.44 -0.12 -8.73
N ALA A 21 19.79 -1.36 -8.42
CA ALA A 21 19.36 -2.57 -9.10
C ALA A 21 18.59 -3.38 -8.05
N CYS A 22 17.57 -4.17 -8.42
CA CYS A 22 16.97 -5.13 -7.49
C CYS A 22 18.13 -5.97 -6.92
N ASP A 23 18.51 -5.74 -5.66
CA ASP A 23 19.50 -6.56 -4.98
C ASP A 23 18.96 -8.00 -5.06
N ASP A 24 19.72 -8.88 -5.69
CA ASP A 24 19.52 -10.33 -5.61
C ASP A 24 19.73 -10.68 -4.15
N GLY A 25 18.65 -10.57 -3.37
CA GLY A 25 18.62 -10.52 -1.91
C GLY A 25 19.88 -11.11 -1.34
N GLY A 26 20.79 -10.22 -0.94
CA GLY A 26 22.19 -10.54 -0.74
C GLY A 26 22.37 -11.92 -0.15
N ALA A 27 23.25 -12.71 -0.76
CA ALA A 27 23.68 -14.02 -0.27
C ALA A 27 24.24 -13.89 1.15
N GLY A 28 23.35 -13.78 2.13
CA GLY A 28 23.61 -13.88 3.54
C GLY A 28 23.86 -15.34 3.83
N THR A 29 25.11 -15.75 3.65
CA THR A 29 25.64 -16.91 4.32
C THR A 29 25.77 -16.58 5.81
N THR A 30 24.70 -16.75 6.59
CA THR A 30 24.80 -17.17 8.00
C THR A 30 23.53 -17.89 8.42
N ASP A 31 23.73 -18.97 9.17
CA ASP A 31 22.73 -19.76 9.89
C ASP A 31 22.02 -18.98 11.01
N ASP A 32 21.74 -17.68 10.83
CA ASP A 32 20.91 -16.93 11.76
C ASP A 32 19.46 -17.08 11.30
N ALA A 33 18.76 -18.04 11.92
CA ALA A 33 17.32 -18.13 11.85
C ALA A 33 16.75 -16.80 12.36
N GLY A 34 16.47 -15.86 11.45
CA GLY A 34 15.84 -14.59 11.79
C GLY A 34 14.63 -14.83 12.69
N ASP A 35 14.41 -13.92 13.64
CA ASP A 35 13.39 -14.09 14.67
C ASP A 35 12.04 -14.49 14.05
N ASN A 36 11.39 -15.49 14.65
CA ASN A 36 10.08 -15.94 14.20
C ASN A 36 9.03 -14.91 14.63
N PRO A 37 8.43 -14.13 13.71
CA PRO A 37 7.48 -13.08 14.06
C PRO A 37 6.20 -13.63 14.69
N LEU A 38 5.87 -14.91 14.42
CA LEU A 38 4.69 -15.59 14.97
C LEU A 38 4.84 -15.92 16.47
N LEU A 39 6.04 -15.74 17.04
CA LEU A 39 6.32 -15.92 18.46
C LEU A 39 6.50 -14.59 19.20
N ALA A 40 6.51 -13.46 18.49
CA ALA A 40 6.56 -12.17 19.13
C ALA A 40 5.37 -12.08 20.10
N PRO A 41 5.58 -11.75 21.38
CA PRO A 41 4.47 -11.55 22.29
C PRO A 41 3.51 -10.54 21.66
N ALA A 42 2.19 -10.75 21.83
CA ALA A 42 1.22 -9.70 21.57
C ALA A 42 1.73 -8.47 22.31
N VAL A 43 2.17 -7.47 21.57
CA VAL A 43 2.77 -6.28 22.16
C VAL A 43 1.63 -5.63 22.95
N GLU A 44 1.73 -5.66 24.28
CA GLU A 44 0.96 -4.77 25.15
C GLU A 44 1.09 -3.36 24.55
N PRO A 45 0.04 -2.53 24.50
CA PRO A 45 0.09 -1.20 23.88
C PRO A 45 1.15 -0.23 24.46
N GLY A 46 2.01 -0.67 25.39
CA GLY A 46 3.09 0.10 25.99
C GLY A 46 4.37 0.18 25.13
N LYS A 47 4.56 1.36 24.54
CA LYS A 47 5.81 2.00 24.10
C LYS A 47 7.01 1.07 23.83
N ALA A 48 7.15 0.67 22.57
CA ALA A 48 8.45 0.57 21.93
C ALA A 48 8.57 1.75 20.95
N ASP A 49 9.59 2.59 21.15
CA ASP A 49 9.97 3.60 20.17
C ASP A 49 10.46 2.91 18.90
N THR A 50 9.63 2.99 17.86
CA THR A 50 10.09 3.06 16.47
C THR A 50 9.43 4.28 15.85
N GLN A 51 10.00 5.46 16.08
CA GLN A 51 9.78 6.57 15.16
C GLN A 51 9.86 6.03 13.72
N TYR A 52 8.78 6.29 12.97
CA TYR A 52 8.55 5.97 11.56
C TYR A 52 8.24 4.47 11.23
N TYR A 53 7.27 4.08 10.39
CA TYR A 53 6.98 4.57 9.04
C TYR A 53 5.62 3.97 8.55
N ASN A 54 4.76 4.55 7.69
CA ASN A 54 4.95 5.55 6.63
C ASN A 54 4.20 6.88 6.86
N PRO A 55 4.74 7.78 7.70
CA PRO A 55 4.39 9.19 7.77
C PRO A 55 5.10 10.01 6.70
N ASP A 56 5.83 9.36 5.76
CA ASP A 56 6.57 10.03 4.69
C ASP A 56 5.88 10.06 3.34
N GLY A 57 4.90 9.18 3.16
CA GLY A 57 4.05 9.07 1.98
C GLY A 57 2.75 9.85 2.14
N ILE A 58 2.38 10.71 1.21
CA ILE A 58 0.96 10.95 0.96
C ILE A 58 0.58 10.39 -0.40
N GLU A 59 -0.58 9.73 -0.45
CA GLU A 59 -1.13 9.23 -1.69
C GLU A 59 -1.89 10.35 -2.39
N VAL A 60 -1.64 10.51 -3.67
CA VAL A 60 -2.26 11.55 -4.51
C VAL A 60 -2.63 10.96 -5.86
N GLU A 61 -3.54 11.62 -6.57
CA GLU A 61 -3.62 11.47 -8.03
C GLU A 61 -2.82 12.61 -8.66
N VAL A 62 -2.09 12.31 -9.74
CA VAL A 62 -1.34 13.26 -10.55
C VAL A 62 -1.72 13.16 -12.02
N ASP A 63 -1.62 14.28 -12.72
CA ASP A 63 -1.71 14.35 -14.17
C ASP A 63 -0.30 14.59 -14.75
N LEU A 64 0.07 13.80 -15.76
CA LEU A 64 1.33 13.96 -16.50
C LEU A 64 1.09 14.77 -17.76
N GLU A 65 1.91 15.78 -18.06
CA GLU A 65 1.80 16.61 -19.27
C GLU A 65 3.17 16.85 -19.92
N ALA A 66 3.30 16.64 -21.23
CA ALA A 66 4.53 16.89 -21.98
C ALA A 66 4.31 17.01 -23.50
N ASP A 67 5.32 17.52 -24.20
CA ASP A 67 5.42 17.34 -25.65
C ASP A 67 5.89 15.91 -25.98
N ILE A 68 5.61 15.43 -27.20
CA ILE A 68 6.05 14.11 -27.65
C ILE A 68 6.38 14.10 -29.14
N GLU A 69 7.43 13.38 -29.49
CA GLU A 69 7.80 13.04 -30.86
C GLU A 69 7.83 11.53 -31.01
N ALA A 70 7.08 10.98 -31.96
CA ALA A 70 7.12 9.57 -32.31
C ALA A 70 6.65 9.34 -33.75
N SER A 71 6.94 8.17 -34.29
CA SER A 71 6.38 7.77 -35.59
C SER A 71 4.87 7.56 -35.51
N ALA A 72 4.18 7.62 -36.65
CA ALA A 72 2.73 7.46 -36.72
C ALA A 72 2.21 6.13 -36.14
N TYR A 73 3.03 5.06 -36.15
CA TYR A 73 2.66 3.76 -35.57
C TYR A 73 3.01 3.63 -34.09
N GLN A 74 3.77 4.58 -33.53
CA GLN A 74 4.15 4.62 -32.12
C GLN A 74 3.41 5.70 -31.32
N ILE A 75 2.83 6.69 -31.98
CA ILE A 75 2.35 7.90 -31.31
C ILE A 75 1.29 7.63 -30.23
N ASP A 76 0.39 6.68 -30.46
CA ASP A 76 -0.69 6.39 -29.51
C ASP A 76 -0.18 5.73 -28.21
N LYS A 77 0.97 5.04 -28.25
CA LYS A 77 1.62 4.45 -27.07
C LYS A 77 2.73 5.34 -26.49
N ALA A 78 3.12 6.38 -27.21
CA ALA A 78 4.24 7.25 -26.85
C ALA A 78 4.08 7.92 -25.47
N PRO A 79 2.88 8.38 -25.06
CA PRO A 79 2.63 8.91 -23.72
C PRO A 79 3.08 7.99 -22.57
N ALA A 80 2.68 6.70 -22.57
CA ALA A 80 3.11 5.74 -21.53
C ALA A 80 4.61 5.57 -21.52
N VAL A 81 5.18 5.32 -22.71
CA VAL A 81 6.61 5.04 -22.82
C VAL A 81 7.42 6.23 -22.35
N LEU A 82 7.00 7.45 -22.67
CA LEU A 82 7.67 8.64 -22.17
C LEU A 82 7.49 8.81 -20.66
N GLY A 83 6.29 8.55 -20.15
CA GLY A 83 6.01 8.59 -18.72
C GLY A 83 6.90 7.64 -17.89
N GLN A 84 7.29 6.48 -18.43
CA GLN A 84 8.21 5.56 -17.76
C GLN A 84 9.56 6.21 -17.43
N PHE A 85 10.03 7.17 -18.23
CA PHE A 85 11.25 7.93 -17.91
C PHE A 85 11.05 8.82 -16.69
N ALA A 86 9.88 9.46 -16.54
CA ALA A 86 9.55 10.24 -15.36
C ALA A 86 9.42 9.35 -14.11
N MET A 87 8.77 8.19 -14.25
CA MET A 87 8.67 7.18 -13.18
C MET A 87 10.06 6.76 -12.70
N THR A 88 10.96 6.37 -13.62
CA THR A 88 12.35 6.02 -13.27
C THR A 88 13.10 7.18 -12.62
N TYR A 89 12.93 8.40 -13.14
CA TYR A 89 13.59 9.59 -12.58
C TYR A 89 13.22 9.82 -11.11
N PHE A 90 11.93 9.81 -10.78
CA PHE A 90 11.50 10.01 -9.40
C PHE A 90 11.81 8.81 -8.51
N ARG A 91 11.75 7.59 -9.05
CA ARG A 91 12.18 6.37 -8.35
C ARG A 91 13.62 6.50 -7.86
N LEU A 92 14.56 6.95 -8.71
CA LEU A 92 15.97 7.13 -8.33
C LEU A 92 16.18 8.21 -7.26
N LYS A 93 15.24 9.15 -7.12
CA LYS A 93 15.30 10.20 -6.11
C LYS A 93 14.74 9.76 -4.76
N GLY A 94 13.85 8.78 -4.73
CA GLY A 94 13.14 8.35 -3.52
C GLY A 94 12.11 9.37 -3.01
N ASP A 95 11.83 10.44 -3.77
CA ASP A 95 10.94 11.54 -3.34
C ASP A 95 9.51 11.35 -3.87
N LEU A 96 9.30 10.74 -5.03
CA LEU A 96 7.97 10.55 -5.62
C LEU A 96 7.93 9.20 -6.33
N TYR A 97 6.86 8.45 -6.14
CA TYR A 97 6.64 7.20 -6.86
C TYR A 97 5.40 7.31 -7.73
N LEU A 98 5.58 7.24 -9.05
CA LEU A 98 4.48 7.12 -10.00
C LEU A 98 4.12 5.65 -10.13
N GLU A 99 2.85 5.29 -9.96
CA GLU A 99 2.40 3.96 -10.34
C GLU A 99 2.56 3.76 -11.85
N SER A 100 2.88 2.52 -12.26
CA SER A 100 3.25 2.19 -13.64
C SER A 100 2.22 2.68 -14.67
N LEU A 101 2.75 3.19 -15.78
CA LEU A 101 2.02 3.93 -16.81
C LEU A 101 1.67 3.10 -18.05
N ALA A 102 2.13 1.84 -18.11
CA ALA A 102 2.06 1.02 -19.32
C ALA A 102 0.63 0.71 -19.78
N GLU A 103 -0.31 0.37 -18.88
CA GLU A 103 -1.73 0.23 -19.21
C GLU A 103 -2.48 1.57 -19.21
N GLN A 104 -2.02 2.57 -18.45
CA GLN A 104 -2.65 3.90 -18.43
C GLN A 104 -2.68 4.55 -19.83
N ALA A 105 -1.67 4.30 -20.69
CA ALA A 105 -1.73 4.76 -22.07
C ALA A 105 -2.43 3.82 -23.06
N SER A 106 -2.75 2.58 -22.66
CA SER A 106 -3.65 1.73 -23.45
C SER A 106 -5.12 2.13 -23.23
N ASN A 107 -5.42 2.82 -22.12
CA ASN A 107 -6.73 3.40 -21.86
C ASN A 107 -6.96 4.67 -22.72
N ALA A 108 -7.83 4.53 -23.72
CA ALA A 108 -8.16 5.59 -24.67
C ALA A 108 -8.81 6.84 -24.05
N ASP A 109 -9.27 6.76 -22.79
CA ASP A 109 -9.97 7.86 -22.12
C ASP A 109 -9.07 8.62 -21.14
N ARG A 110 -7.94 8.04 -20.72
CA ARG A 110 -7.02 8.69 -19.77
C ARG A 110 -5.96 9.54 -20.45
N VAL A 111 -5.61 9.22 -21.68
CA VAL A 111 -4.71 10.02 -22.51
C VAL A 111 -5.53 11.04 -23.27
N GLU A 112 -5.14 12.31 -23.18
CA GLU A 112 -5.73 13.40 -23.95
C GLU A 112 -4.66 14.12 -24.76
N TRP A 113 -5.02 14.53 -25.97
CA TRP A 113 -4.18 15.27 -26.90
C TRP A 113 -4.67 16.71 -27.00
N TYR A 114 -3.74 17.66 -27.00
CA TYR A 114 -4.08 19.06 -27.24
C TYR A 114 -4.12 19.32 -28.74
N ILE A 115 -5.33 19.35 -29.32
CA ILE A 115 -5.58 19.45 -30.76
C ILE A 115 -6.47 20.67 -31.02
N ASP A 116 -6.02 21.55 -31.93
CA ASP A 116 -6.81 22.69 -32.42
C ASP A 116 -7.36 23.60 -31.29
N GLY A 117 -6.60 23.73 -30.19
CA GLY A 117 -6.92 24.60 -29.06
C GLY A 117 -7.71 23.93 -27.91
N ALA A 118 -8.00 22.63 -28.00
CA ALA A 118 -8.75 21.89 -26.99
C ALA A 118 -8.09 20.55 -26.63
N TRP A 119 -8.33 20.09 -25.41
CA TRP A 119 -8.00 18.72 -24.99
C TRP A 119 -9.03 17.75 -25.56
N VAL A 120 -8.55 16.71 -26.25
CA VAL A 120 -9.36 15.68 -26.91
C VAL A 120 -8.88 14.32 -26.43
N SER A 121 -9.79 13.46 -25.97
CA SER A 121 -9.45 12.08 -25.55
C SER A 121 -8.72 11.33 -26.66
N ASN A 122 -7.86 10.36 -26.32
CA ASN A 122 -7.18 9.54 -27.31
C ASN A 122 -8.17 8.72 -28.15
N ARG A 123 -9.33 8.37 -27.59
CA ARG A 123 -10.48 7.80 -28.30
C ARG A 123 -10.95 8.70 -29.45
N ASP A 124 -11.04 10.00 -29.22
CA ASP A 124 -11.65 10.97 -30.15
C ASP A 124 -10.62 11.73 -31.00
N ALA A 125 -9.34 11.67 -30.65
CA ALA A 125 -8.24 12.42 -31.28
C ALA A 125 -7.94 11.99 -32.74
N GLY A 126 -8.62 10.96 -33.25
CA GLY A 126 -8.43 10.45 -34.61
C GLY A 126 -7.06 9.79 -34.82
N ARG A 127 -6.73 9.50 -36.09
CA ARG A 127 -5.50 8.79 -36.49
C ARG A 127 -4.38 9.70 -37.01
N ASP A 128 -4.60 11.01 -37.07
CA ASP A 128 -3.62 11.94 -37.61
C ASP A 128 -2.50 12.20 -36.58
N ALA A 129 -1.43 11.41 -36.69
CA ALA A 129 -0.28 11.51 -35.80
C ALA A 129 0.38 12.90 -35.81
N ALA A 130 0.26 13.68 -36.90
CA ALA A 130 0.88 15.00 -36.99
C ALA A 130 0.22 16.03 -36.06
N LYS A 131 -1.03 15.80 -35.63
CA LYS A 131 -1.73 16.63 -34.65
C LYS A 131 -1.44 16.24 -33.20
N LYS A 132 -0.84 15.07 -32.99
CA LYS A 132 -0.59 14.47 -31.67
C LYS A 132 0.82 14.80 -31.18
N THR A 133 1.06 16.07 -30.84
CA THR A 133 2.41 16.54 -30.44
C THR A 133 2.52 16.94 -28.98
N HIS A 134 1.39 17.11 -28.30
CA HIS A 134 1.31 17.52 -26.90
C HIS A 134 0.18 16.75 -26.23
N PHE A 135 0.48 16.12 -25.09
CA PHE A 135 -0.44 15.19 -24.42
C PHE A 135 -0.49 15.43 -22.93
N ARG A 136 -1.55 14.90 -22.31
CA ARG A 136 -1.59 14.62 -20.89
C ARG A 136 -2.17 13.25 -20.58
N ILE A 137 -1.76 12.65 -19.46
CA ILE A 137 -2.34 11.44 -18.88
C ILE A 137 -2.98 11.84 -17.56
N ARG A 138 -4.25 11.47 -17.37
CA ARG A 138 -5.08 11.89 -16.25
C ARG A 138 -5.15 10.82 -15.16
N GLY A 139 -5.12 11.25 -13.89
CA GLY A 139 -5.49 10.41 -12.74
C GLY A 139 -4.55 9.21 -12.51
N ILE A 140 -3.25 9.48 -12.56
CA ILE A 140 -2.21 8.51 -12.20
C ILE A 140 -2.05 8.55 -10.69
N ASN A 141 -2.17 7.41 -10.03
CA ASN A 141 -1.87 7.33 -8.60
C ASN A 141 -0.36 7.55 -8.39
N ALA A 142 -0.02 8.28 -7.34
CA ALA A 142 1.35 8.47 -6.93
C ALA A 142 1.46 8.49 -5.41
N VAL A 143 2.64 8.13 -4.92
CA VAL A 143 3.02 8.27 -3.51
C VAL A 143 4.11 9.31 -3.42
N LEU A 144 3.85 10.40 -2.71
CA LEU A 144 4.82 11.47 -2.45
C LEU A 144 5.58 11.14 -1.17
N LEU A 145 6.88 10.91 -1.26
CA LEU A 145 7.77 10.54 -0.17
C LEU A 145 8.64 11.73 0.29
N GLU A 146 9.24 11.61 1.48
CA GLU A 146 10.31 12.51 1.95
C GLU A 146 9.93 14.00 1.79
N LYS A 147 10.73 14.79 1.05
CA LYS A 147 10.51 16.23 0.84
C LYS A 147 9.35 16.53 -0.09
N ALA A 148 8.94 15.60 -0.95
CA ALA A 148 7.86 15.85 -1.91
C ALA A 148 6.50 16.03 -1.23
N ARG A 149 6.35 15.53 0.01
CA ARG A 149 5.12 15.72 0.79
C ARG A 149 5.01 17.09 1.46
N GLU A 150 6.13 17.76 1.71
CA GLU A 150 6.16 18.97 2.54
C GLU A 150 5.45 20.14 1.83
N GLY A 151 4.31 20.59 2.37
CA GLY A 151 3.56 21.72 1.84
C GLY A 151 2.88 21.46 0.49
N VAL A 152 2.77 20.20 0.08
CA VAL A 152 2.08 19.83 -1.15
C VAL A 152 0.57 20.04 -1.00
N GLN A 153 -0.03 20.54 -2.07
CA GLN A 153 -1.45 20.83 -2.17
C GLN A 153 -1.94 20.55 -3.59
N LEU A 154 -3.26 20.52 -3.77
CA LEU A 154 -3.88 20.42 -5.09
C LEU A 154 -3.28 21.46 -6.06
N GLY A 155 -2.83 21.01 -7.23
CA GLY A 155 -2.18 21.82 -8.25
C GLY A 155 -0.66 21.99 -8.09
N THR A 156 -0.03 21.38 -7.08
CA THR A 156 1.44 21.36 -6.99
C THR A 156 2.02 20.62 -8.18
N VAL A 157 3.09 21.15 -8.78
CA VAL A 157 3.72 20.60 -9.99
C VAL A 157 5.14 20.12 -9.66
N PHE A 158 5.40 18.85 -9.90
CA PHE A 158 6.73 18.27 -9.98
C PHE A 158 7.19 18.21 -11.43
N GLU A 159 8.50 18.27 -11.67
CA GLU A 159 9.07 18.25 -13.02
C GLU A 159 10.03 17.06 -13.17
N ALA A 160 9.85 16.28 -14.24
CA ALA A 160 10.79 15.22 -14.61
C ALA A 160 11.50 15.55 -15.94
N PRO A 161 12.84 15.53 -15.98
CA PRO A 161 13.59 15.63 -17.23
C PRO A 161 13.45 14.32 -18.04
N VAL A 162 12.88 14.44 -19.23
CA VAL A 162 12.57 13.31 -20.13
C VAL A 162 12.97 13.64 -21.57
N PRO A 163 13.19 12.64 -22.45
CA PRO A 163 13.44 12.91 -23.87
C PRO A 163 12.19 13.43 -24.60
N ARG A 164 12.33 13.99 -25.81
CA ARG A 164 11.18 14.26 -26.69
C ARG A 164 10.69 13.03 -27.43
N ASN A 165 11.62 12.17 -27.85
CA ASN A 165 11.33 10.91 -28.51
C ASN A 165 11.84 9.73 -27.68
N PRO A 166 10.96 8.98 -26.99
CA PRO A 166 11.41 7.87 -26.14
C PRO A 166 11.89 6.65 -26.94
N PHE A 167 11.57 6.55 -28.25
CA PHE A 167 11.86 5.37 -29.08
C PHE A 167 13.20 5.40 -29.79
N THR A 168 13.92 6.52 -29.74
CA THR A 168 15.23 6.70 -30.41
C THR A 168 16.33 7.09 -29.44
N ILE A 169 16.05 7.15 -28.13
CA ILE A 169 16.96 7.68 -27.12
C ILE A 169 18.36 7.05 -27.14
N MET A 170 18.50 5.76 -27.44
CA MET A 170 19.81 5.12 -27.53
C MET A 170 20.62 5.62 -28.72
N ALA A 171 19.96 5.87 -29.86
CA ALA A 171 20.61 6.43 -31.04
C ALA A 171 20.94 7.92 -30.84
N ASP A 172 20.06 8.65 -30.14
CA ASP A 172 20.15 10.10 -29.99
C ASP A 172 21.13 10.53 -28.89
N ALA A 173 21.11 9.86 -27.74
CA ALA A 173 21.92 10.20 -26.56
C ALA A 173 23.09 9.23 -26.31
N GLY A 174 23.17 8.09 -27.02
CA GLY A 174 24.14 7.04 -26.68
C GLY A 174 24.01 6.62 -25.20
N LYS A 175 25.10 6.27 -24.52
CA LYS A 175 25.07 5.90 -23.09
C LYS A 175 25.15 7.08 -22.13
N THR A 176 24.89 8.31 -22.59
CA THR A 176 25.27 9.50 -21.79
C THR A 176 24.30 9.83 -20.66
N CYS A 177 23.05 9.38 -20.75
CA CYS A 177 21.95 9.69 -19.83
C CYS A 177 21.39 8.43 -19.15
N GLY A 178 22.18 7.36 -19.08
CA GLY A 178 21.81 6.12 -18.40
C GLY A 178 23.05 5.28 -18.14
N ASP A 179 23.02 4.50 -17.07
CA ASP A 179 24.13 3.66 -16.63
C ASP A 179 23.84 2.19 -16.94
N ASP A 180 24.85 1.42 -17.34
CA ASP A 180 24.73 -0.05 -17.34
C ASP A 180 24.63 -0.53 -15.89
N ASP A 181 23.81 -1.56 -15.67
CA ASP A 181 23.73 -2.29 -14.40
C ASP A 181 24.49 -3.63 -14.52
N GLU A 182 24.90 -4.24 -13.40
CA GLU A 182 25.56 -5.55 -13.34
C GLU A 182 24.70 -6.66 -13.97
N HIS A 183 23.37 -6.48 -13.98
CA HIS A 183 22.40 -7.45 -14.49
C HIS A 183 21.72 -7.04 -15.81
N ILE A 184 21.62 -5.74 -16.11
CA ILE A 184 20.90 -5.21 -17.28
C ILE A 184 21.79 -4.24 -18.06
N GLY A 185 22.17 -4.63 -19.28
CA GLY A 185 22.88 -3.75 -20.20
C GLY A 185 21.98 -2.66 -20.78
N LEU A 186 22.53 -1.46 -20.95
CA LEU A 186 21.84 -0.32 -21.55
C LEU A 186 21.63 -0.55 -23.06
N SER A 187 20.36 -0.50 -23.46
CA SER A 187 19.89 -0.67 -24.82
C SER A 187 18.65 0.19 -25.06
N GLN A 188 18.20 0.33 -26.31
CA GLN A 188 16.96 1.07 -26.60
C GLN A 188 15.74 0.54 -25.84
N SER A 189 15.65 -0.77 -25.61
CA SER A 189 14.52 -1.40 -24.89
C SER A 189 14.62 -1.25 -23.37
N THR A 190 15.82 -1.07 -22.83
CA THR A 190 16.06 -0.98 -21.38
C THR A 190 16.38 0.44 -20.92
N TYR A 191 16.54 1.40 -21.84
CA TYR A 191 16.96 2.77 -21.52
C TYR A 191 16.04 3.48 -20.54
N TRP A 192 14.72 3.33 -20.71
CA TRP A 192 13.75 3.96 -19.81
C TRP A 192 13.93 3.52 -18.35
N TYR A 193 14.34 2.27 -18.13
CA TYR A 193 14.54 1.67 -16.80
C TYR A 193 15.86 2.11 -16.17
N LEU A 194 16.86 2.37 -17.01
CA LEU A 194 18.20 2.82 -16.63
C LEU A 194 18.37 4.34 -16.83
N TRP A 195 17.25 5.07 -16.91
CA TRP A 195 17.25 6.51 -17.19
C TRP A 195 17.85 7.30 -16.03
N HIS A 196 18.95 8.00 -16.29
CA HIS A 196 19.68 8.77 -15.28
C HIS A 196 20.13 10.13 -15.85
N PRO A 197 19.19 11.09 -16.01
CA PRO A 197 19.43 12.35 -16.71
C PRO A 197 20.31 13.34 -15.94
N ASP A 198 20.49 13.14 -14.63
CA ASP A 198 21.30 14.01 -13.77
C ASP A 198 22.82 13.72 -13.86
N LEU A 199 23.21 12.67 -14.59
CA LEU A 199 24.61 12.36 -14.84
C LEU A 199 25.31 13.54 -15.53
N ALA A 200 26.51 13.89 -15.07
CA ALA A 200 27.32 14.94 -15.70
C ALA A 200 27.67 14.64 -17.18
N SER A 201 27.60 13.37 -17.60
CA SER A 201 27.75 12.95 -18.99
C SER A 201 26.54 13.27 -19.86
N CYS A 202 25.35 13.44 -19.29
CA CYS A 202 24.12 13.64 -20.02
C CYS A 202 24.10 15.05 -20.63
N THR A 203 24.42 15.11 -21.92
CA THR A 203 24.48 16.37 -22.70
C THR A 203 23.36 16.46 -23.74
N PHE A 204 22.51 15.45 -23.80
CA PHE A 204 21.37 15.39 -24.71
C PHE A 204 20.29 16.41 -24.31
N PRO A 205 19.66 17.13 -25.26
CA PRO A 205 18.58 18.07 -24.94
C PRO A 205 17.35 17.37 -24.35
N LEU A 206 16.94 17.79 -23.15
CA LEU A 206 15.77 17.25 -22.43
C LEU A 206 14.61 18.25 -22.44
N GLN A 207 13.39 17.74 -22.32
CA GLN A 207 12.22 18.52 -21.95
C GLN A 207 11.82 18.23 -20.50
N LYS A 208 10.97 19.07 -19.94
CA LYS A 208 10.38 18.84 -18.62
C LYS A 208 8.96 18.35 -18.79
N MET A 209 8.69 17.13 -18.35
CA MET A 209 7.34 16.65 -18.13
C MET A 209 6.83 17.25 -16.82
N GLN A 210 5.59 17.75 -16.83
CA GLN A 210 4.90 18.23 -15.64
C GLN A 210 4.12 17.09 -15.00
N ILE A 211 4.20 16.97 -13.68
CA ILE A 211 3.47 16.00 -12.86
C ILE A 211 2.68 16.81 -11.85
N THR A 212 1.41 17.04 -12.15
CA THR A 212 0.55 17.95 -11.37
C THR A 212 -0.34 17.17 -10.44
N VAL A 213 -0.30 17.45 -9.13
CA VAL A 213 -1.23 16.88 -8.15
C VAL A 213 -2.67 17.29 -8.51
N SER A 214 -3.47 16.34 -8.97
CA SER A 214 -4.85 16.52 -9.41
C SER A 214 -5.88 16.11 -8.35
N LYS A 215 -5.45 15.37 -7.31
CA LYS A 215 -6.28 15.04 -6.14
C LYS A 215 -5.41 14.71 -4.94
N MET A 216 -5.82 15.20 -3.77
CA MET A 216 -5.28 14.76 -2.47
C MET A 216 -6.14 13.59 -1.98
N LEU A 217 -5.54 12.48 -1.56
CA LEU A 217 -6.28 11.34 -1.02
C LEU A 217 -6.23 11.38 0.52
N PRO A 218 -7.34 11.06 1.21
CA PRO A 218 -7.46 11.22 2.66
C PRO A 218 -6.59 10.21 3.42
N SER A 219 -6.10 10.62 4.61
CA SER A 219 -5.42 9.73 5.55
C SER A 219 -6.46 9.04 6.46
N LYS A 220 -7.25 8.14 5.88
CA LYS A 220 -8.21 7.33 6.64
C LYS A 220 -7.48 6.14 7.27
N VAL A 221 -7.82 5.80 8.50
CA VAL A 221 -7.40 4.53 9.11
C VAL A 221 -8.29 3.43 8.57
N THR A 222 -7.66 2.42 7.99
CA THR A 222 -8.33 1.32 7.31
C THR A 222 -7.87 0.00 7.89
N TYR A 223 -8.78 -0.98 7.84
CA TYR A 223 -8.59 -2.32 8.35
C TYR A 223 -8.81 -3.30 7.21
N PRO A 224 -8.26 -4.52 7.29
CA PRO A 224 -8.81 -5.62 6.51
C PRO A 224 -10.32 -5.72 6.75
N GLU A 225 -11.07 -6.15 5.73
CA GLU A 225 -12.51 -6.45 5.86
C GLU A 225 -12.70 -7.72 6.72
N TYR A 226 -12.46 -7.60 8.03
CA TYR A 226 -12.44 -8.74 8.95
C TYR A 226 -13.80 -9.42 9.07
N ASP A 227 -14.89 -8.66 8.98
CA ASP A 227 -16.25 -9.17 8.93
C ASP A 227 -16.48 -10.10 7.74
N GLN A 228 -15.85 -9.83 6.60
CA GLN A 228 -15.86 -10.72 5.43
C GLN A 228 -14.88 -11.89 5.60
N LEU A 229 -13.66 -11.60 6.06
CA LEU A 229 -12.55 -12.57 6.17
C LEU A 229 -12.82 -13.68 7.19
N VAL A 230 -13.64 -13.43 8.22
CA VAL A 230 -13.94 -14.43 9.27
C VAL A 230 -15.38 -14.92 9.23
N ALA A 231 -16.14 -14.56 8.19
CA ALA A 231 -17.58 -14.80 8.10
C ALA A 231 -17.96 -16.27 8.21
N ASP A 232 -17.10 -17.19 7.75
CA ASP A 232 -17.33 -18.63 7.79
C ASP A 232 -16.61 -19.34 8.97
N GLY A 233 -15.96 -18.57 9.86
CA GLY A 233 -15.18 -19.09 10.98
C GLY A 233 -13.82 -19.69 10.57
N LYS A 234 -13.38 -19.47 9.34
CA LYS A 234 -12.09 -19.92 8.81
C LYS A 234 -11.38 -18.75 8.12
N VAL A 235 -10.06 -18.76 8.17
CA VAL A 235 -9.21 -17.89 7.35
C VAL A 235 -8.22 -18.78 6.62
N THR A 236 -8.14 -18.64 5.31
CA THR A 236 -7.29 -19.44 4.43
C THR A 236 -6.17 -18.59 3.82
N MET A 237 -4.92 -19.01 4.00
CA MET A 237 -3.74 -18.39 3.44
C MET A 237 -2.93 -19.39 2.62
N VAL A 238 -2.38 -18.96 1.50
CA VAL A 238 -1.39 -19.72 0.72
C VAL A 238 -0.16 -18.87 0.48
N ILE A 239 1.00 -19.48 0.62
CA ILE A 239 2.29 -18.87 0.30
C ILE A 239 2.95 -19.66 -0.83
N LEU A 240 3.10 -19.01 -1.97
CA LEU A 240 3.73 -19.54 -3.17
C LEU A 240 5.21 -19.19 -3.15
N PHE A 241 6.06 -20.15 -2.79
CA PHE A 241 7.52 -19.99 -2.88
C PHE A 241 7.98 -20.42 -4.27
N GLY A 242 8.25 -19.46 -5.14
CA GLY A 242 8.81 -19.65 -6.47
C GLY A 242 10.30 -19.97 -6.44
N GLN A 243 10.79 -20.48 -7.57
CA GLN A 243 12.20 -20.73 -7.79
C GLN A 243 12.96 -19.41 -7.85
N ILE A 244 14.08 -19.33 -7.11
CA ILE A 244 14.94 -18.15 -7.10
C ILE A 244 16.26 -18.42 -7.84
N GLY A 245 16.85 -19.62 -7.75
CA GLY A 245 18.06 -19.92 -8.51
C GLY A 245 17.77 -20.22 -9.98
N ASP A 246 18.72 -19.94 -10.88
CA ASP A 246 18.62 -20.29 -12.32
C ASP A 246 18.85 -21.79 -12.64
N GLY A 247 19.14 -22.60 -11.62
CA GLY A 247 19.55 -24.00 -11.74
C GLY A 247 18.41 -25.02 -11.68
N ALA A 248 18.76 -26.29 -11.45
CA ALA A 248 17.76 -27.28 -11.08
C ALA A 248 17.22 -26.97 -9.67
N ILE A 249 15.92 -27.19 -9.45
CA ILE A 249 15.31 -27.02 -8.12
C ILE A 249 15.87 -28.09 -7.17
N THR A 250 16.70 -27.67 -6.21
CA THR A 250 17.29 -28.48 -5.14
C THR A 250 16.90 -27.94 -3.77
N ASP A 251 17.26 -28.65 -2.71
CA ASP A 251 17.06 -28.17 -1.33
C ASP A 251 17.85 -26.89 -0.99
N SER A 252 18.81 -26.51 -1.84
CA SER A 252 19.57 -25.27 -1.71
C SER A 252 18.97 -24.13 -2.53
N ASP A 253 17.85 -24.32 -3.22
CA ASP A 253 17.14 -23.21 -3.85
C ASP A 253 16.60 -22.27 -2.74
N PRO A 254 16.77 -20.93 -2.86
CA PRO A 254 16.30 -20.00 -1.86
C PRO A 254 14.79 -20.12 -1.57
N GLY A 255 13.95 -20.34 -2.58
CA GLY A 255 12.51 -20.55 -2.39
C GLY A 255 12.21 -21.80 -1.56
N VAL A 256 12.91 -22.91 -1.82
CA VAL A 256 12.78 -24.14 -1.01
C VAL A 256 13.23 -23.91 0.44
N ARG A 257 14.35 -23.19 0.66
CA ARG A 257 14.83 -22.89 2.02
C ARG A 257 13.87 -21.98 2.78
N ASN A 258 13.33 -20.95 2.12
CA ASN A 258 12.37 -20.01 2.69
C ASN A 258 11.07 -20.73 3.10
N MET A 259 10.56 -21.62 2.25
CA MET A 259 9.41 -22.46 2.57
C MET A 259 9.66 -23.34 3.81
N LYS A 260 10.79 -24.06 3.87
CA LYS A 260 11.13 -24.91 5.03
C LYS A 260 11.27 -24.11 6.32
N ARG A 261 11.79 -22.89 6.22
CA ARG A 261 11.88 -21.95 7.34
C ARG A 261 10.49 -21.54 7.82
N PHE A 262 9.59 -21.20 6.91
CA PHE A 262 8.21 -20.82 7.24
C PHE A 262 7.43 -21.98 7.88
N ALA A 263 7.58 -23.21 7.36
CA ALA A 263 7.00 -24.41 7.98
C ALA A 263 7.50 -24.63 9.43
N THR A 264 8.80 -24.39 9.67
CA THR A 264 9.38 -24.43 11.02
C THR A 264 8.75 -23.36 11.92
N TRP A 265 8.55 -22.15 11.40
CA TRP A 265 7.93 -21.06 12.14
C TRP A 265 6.48 -21.36 12.53
N LEU A 266 5.69 -21.92 11.61
CA LEU A 266 4.30 -22.33 11.88
C LEU A 266 4.25 -23.39 12.99
N THR A 267 5.12 -24.40 12.92
CA THR A 267 5.21 -25.45 13.95
C THR A 267 5.56 -24.87 15.33
N GLN A 268 6.54 -23.96 15.38
CA GLN A 268 6.91 -23.27 16.62
C GLN A 268 5.73 -22.46 17.19
N ALA A 269 4.97 -21.81 16.30
CA ALA A 269 3.76 -21.06 16.60
C ALA A 269 2.51 -21.96 16.78
N LYS A 270 2.70 -23.25 17.06
CA LYS A 270 1.64 -24.20 17.44
C LYS A 270 0.60 -24.48 16.35
N PHE A 271 0.92 -24.23 15.09
CA PHE A 271 0.17 -24.82 14.00
C PHE A 271 0.49 -26.32 13.90
N THR A 272 -0.51 -27.09 13.49
CA THR A 272 -0.38 -28.53 13.24
C THR A 272 -0.40 -28.76 11.74
N GLU A 273 0.57 -29.51 11.23
CA GLU A 273 0.59 -29.94 9.83
C GLU A 273 -0.53 -30.96 9.57
N ASP A 274 -1.24 -30.80 8.45
CA ASP A 274 -2.26 -31.73 7.96
C ASP A 274 -1.70 -32.50 6.74
N GLU A 275 -1.55 -33.81 6.89
CA GLU A 275 -1.06 -34.72 5.84
C GLU A 275 -2.05 -34.85 4.65
N GLY A 276 -3.28 -34.33 4.77
CA GLY A 276 -4.33 -34.36 3.76
C GLY A 276 -4.29 -33.22 2.72
N ALA A 277 -3.27 -32.37 2.73
CA ALA A 277 -3.18 -31.22 1.83
C ALA A 277 -3.27 -31.65 0.34
N PRO A 278 -4.14 -31.03 -0.47
CA PRO A 278 -4.26 -31.40 -1.89
C PRO A 278 -3.04 -30.99 -2.73
N VAL A 279 -2.31 -29.93 -2.30
CA VAL A 279 -1.08 -29.42 -2.90
C VAL A 279 -0.22 -28.84 -1.77
N GLY A 280 1.11 -28.97 -1.87
CA GLY A 280 2.03 -28.39 -0.89
C GLY A 280 1.89 -28.98 0.53
N GLN A 281 2.21 -28.18 1.54
CA GLN A 281 2.05 -28.51 2.96
C GLN A 281 0.98 -27.61 3.59
N ARG A 282 0.04 -28.21 4.31
CA ARG A 282 -1.02 -27.47 5.02
C ARG A 282 -0.74 -27.43 6.50
N PHE A 283 -0.91 -26.26 7.11
CA PHE A 283 -0.81 -26.05 8.55
C PHE A 283 -2.10 -25.41 9.06
N SER A 284 -2.61 -25.85 10.20
CA SER A 284 -3.82 -25.26 10.79
C SER A 284 -3.70 -24.99 12.30
N ARG A 285 -4.40 -23.96 12.76
CA ARG A 285 -4.53 -23.61 14.18
C ARG A 285 -5.86 -22.91 14.44
N LEU A 286 -6.54 -23.27 15.53
CA LEU A 286 -7.68 -22.52 16.05
C LEU A 286 -7.16 -21.32 16.86
N ILE A 287 -7.64 -20.11 16.55
CA ILE A 287 -7.25 -18.85 17.16
C ILE A 287 -8.54 -18.09 17.50
N GLY A 288 -8.81 -17.86 18.79
CA GLY A 288 -10.15 -17.48 19.22
C GLY A 288 -11.18 -18.54 18.79
N ASP A 289 -12.16 -18.11 18.00
CA ASP A 289 -13.18 -18.94 17.36
C ASP A 289 -12.94 -19.18 15.87
N VAL A 290 -11.82 -18.70 15.32
CA VAL A 290 -11.49 -18.76 13.89
C VAL A 290 -10.39 -19.80 13.63
N THR A 291 -10.60 -20.67 12.64
CA THR A 291 -9.57 -21.61 12.17
C THR A 291 -8.69 -20.96 11.12
N VAL A 292 -7.41 -20.76 11.41
CA VAL A 292 -6.43 -20.27 10.43
C VAL A 292 -5.75 -21.47 9.76
N GLU A 293 -5.81 -21.52 8.43
CA GLU A 293 -5.17 -22.51 7.58
C GLU A 293 -4.12 -21.84 6.69
N VAL A 294 -2.90 -22.38 6.67
CA VAL A 294 -1.77 -21.86 5.90
C VAL A 294 -1.19 -22.96 5.03
N ASP A 295 -1.32 -22.82 3.72
CA ASP A 295 -0.73 -23.71 2.72
C ASP A 295 0.60 -23.14 2.22
N LEU A 296 1.63 -23.99 2.17
CA LEU A 296 2.96 -23.65 1.66
C LEU A 296 3.22 -24.43 0.39
N TYR A 297 3.33 -23.75 -0.74
CA TYR A 297 3.66 -24.38 -2.02
C TYR A 297 5.13 -24.17 -2.31
N SER A 298 5.84 -25.26 -2.58
CA SER A 298 7.26 -25.22 -2.90
C SER A 298 7.50 -24.82 -4.36
N PRO A 299 8.74 -24.50 -4.75
CA PRO A 299 9.10 -24.33 -6.16
C PRO A 299 8.81 -25.56 -7.03
N ARG A 300 8.63 -26.74 -6.43
CA ARG A 300 8.25 -27.97 -7.16
C ARG A 300 6.76 -28.05 -7.45
N ASP A 301 5.94 -27.41 -6.61
CA ASP A 301 4.48 -27.36 -6.76
C ASP A 301 4.09 -26.23 -7.72
N PHE A 302 4.87 -25.15 -7.71
CA PHE A 302 4.75 -24.02 -8.63
C PHE A 302 6.08 -23.25 -8.69
N SER A 303 6.82 -23.37 -9.79
CA SER A 303 8.17 -22.76 -9.88
C SER A 303 8.17 -21.25 -10.13
N GLY A 304 7.05 -20.67 -10.56
CA GLY A 304 6.92 -19.21 -10.74
C GLY A 304 6.06 -18.83 -11.93
N LEU A 305 6.05 -17.52 -12.27
CA LEU A 305 5.15 -16.91 -13.27
C LEU A 305 5.45 -17.28 -14.75
N SER A 306 6.15 -18.39 -14.99
CA SER A 306 6.35 -19.04 -16.28
C SER A 306 6.04 -20.55 -16.25
N ASP A 307 5.58 -21.08 -15.11
CA ASP A 307 5.31 -22.51 -14.91
C ASP A 307 3.93 -22.92 -15.40
N TYR A 308 3.78 -22.99 -16.72
CA TYR A 308 2.52 -23.42 -17.35
C TYR A 308 2.14 -24.86 -17.02
N SER A 309 3.11 -25.73 -16.68
CA SER A 309 2.85 -27.12 -16.31
C SER A 309 2.10 -27.25 -14.99
N HIS A 310 2.33 -26.33 -14.06
CA HIS A 310 1.68 -26.33 -12.74
C HIS A 310 0.62 -25.24 -12.58
N PHE A 311 0.11 -24.70 -13.69
CA PHE A 311 -0.96 -23.69 -13.64
C PHE A 311 -2.19 -24.16 -12.85
N GLY A 312 -2.51 -25.45 -12.85
CA GLY A 312 -3.60 -26.00 -12.05
C GLY A 312 -3.43 -25.79 -10.54
N ASN A 313 -2.18 -25.86 -10.04
CA ASN A 313 -1.87 -25.59 -8.64
C ASN A 313 -2.01 -24.10 -8.34
N PHE A 314 -1.51 -23.24 -9.23
CA PHE A 314 -1.67 -21.79 -9.12
C PHE A 314 -3.15 -21.35 -9.13
N GLN A 315 -3.96 -21.94 -10.00
CA GLN A 315 -5.41 -21.70 -10.01
C GLN A 315 -6.05 -22.10 -8.68
N LYS A 316 -5.67 -23.24 -8.10
CA LYS A 316 -6.19 -23.69 -6.79
C LYS A 316 -5.82 -22.70 -5.68
N ALA A 317 -4.56 -22.28 -5.62
CA ALA A 317 -4.09 -21.28 -4.66
C ALA A 317 -4.91 -19.99 -4.71
N ILE A 318 -5.33 -19.55 -5.91
CA ILE A 318 -6.13 -18.33 -6.04
C ILE A 318 -7.62 -18.57 -5.76
N SER A 319 -8.18 -19.72 -6.14
CA SER A 319 -9.62 -19.96 -6.00
C SER A 319 -10.06 -20.46 -4.63
N GLU A 320 -9.13 -21.00 -3.83
CA GLU A 320 -9.44 -21.68 -2.57
C GLU A 320 -8.98 -20.90 -1.33
N HIS A 321 -8.25 -19.79 -1.50
CA HIS A 321 -7.64 -19.03 -0.40
C HIS A 321 -8.01 -17.56 -0.41
N GLU A 322 -8.31 -17.03 0.77
CA GLU A 322 -8.59 -15.60 1.01
C GLU A 322 -7.31 -14.78 0.98
N ILE A 323 -6.18 -15.34 1.40
CA ILE A 323 -4.91 -14.64 1.47
C ILE A 323 -3.90 -15.34 0.56
N VAL A 324 -3.38 -14.65 -0.43
CA VAL A 324 -2.42 -15.20 -1.41
C VAL A 324 -1.11 -14.42 -1.34
N ALA A 325 -0.04 -15.06 -0.87
CA ALA A 325 1.29 -14.49 -0.86
C ALA A 325 2.17 -15.09 -1.95
N TYR A 326 2.87 -14.24 -2.72
CA TYR A 326 3.80 -14.67 -3.78
C TYR A 326 5.23 -14.23 -3.50
N ASP A 327 6.13 -15.20 -3.29
CA ASP A 327 7.57 -15.05 -3.10
C ASP A 327 8.30 -15.63 -4.31
N GLY A 328 8.66 -14.81 -5.29
CA GLY A 328 9.32 -15.28 -6.50
C GLY A 328 9.80 -14.18 -7.42
N HIS A 329 10.53 -14.58 -8.47
CA HIS A 329 11.07 -13.65 -9.47
C HIS A 329 9.98 -12.84 -10.16
N SER A 330 10.16 -11.51 -10.17
CA SER A 330 9.31 -10.63 -10.95
C SER A 330 9.69 -10.72 -12.42
N MET A 331 8.70 -10.87 -13.30
CA MET A 331 8.90 -10.93 -14.76
C MET A 331 8.55 -9.58 -15.37
N LEU A 332 9.42 -8.60 -15.15
CA LEU A 332 9.24 -7.23 -15.63
C LEU A 332 8.89 -7.24 -17.13
N GLY A 333 7.67 -6.79 -17.47
CA GLY A 333 7.24 -6.61 -18.86
C GLY A 333 6.84 -7.88 -19.62
N ALA A 334 6.85 -9.07 -18.99
CA ALA A 334 6.81 -10.34 -19.74
C ALA A 334 5.80 -11.40 -19.26
N SER A 335 5.11 -11.19 -18.14
CA SER A 335 4.18 -12.19 -17.61
C SER A 335 2.73 -11.71 -17.63
N ASP A 336 1.86 -12.50 -18.26
CA ASP A 336 0.40 -12.38 -18.21
C ASP A 336 -0.20 -13.38 -17.20
N PHE A 337 0.62 -13.96 -16.31
CA PHE A 337 0.17 -15.06 -15.45
C PHE A 337 -0.98 -14.66 -14.54
N TRP A 338 -0.99 -13.42 -14.04
CA TRP A 338 -2.04 -12.90 -13.16
C TRP A 338 -3.36 -12.63 -13.90
N SER A 339 -3.37 -12.53 -15.24
CA SER A 339 -4.61 -12.32 -16.00
C SER A 339 -5.31 -13.64 -16.38
N ARG A 340 -4.71 -14.79 -16.10
CA ARG A 340 -5.19 -16.12 -16.52
C ARG A 340 -6.13 -16.81 -15.53
N PRO A 341 -5.95 -16.69 -14.19
CA PRO A 341 -6.81 -17.36 -13.23
C PRO A 341 -8.25 -16.89 -13.33
N THR A 342 -9.17 -17.80 -13.00
CA THR A 342 -10.51 -17.41 -12.59
C THR A 342 -10.45 -17.02 -11.13
N TYR A 343 -10.78 -15.76 -10.84
CA TYR A 343 -10.79 -15.24 -9.47
C TYR A 343 -12.12 -15.53 -8.78
N PRO A 344 -12.12 -15.88 -7.49
CA PRO A 344 -13.34 -16.07 -6.73
C PRO A 344 -13.99 -14.72 -6.37
N SER A 345 -15.26 -14.75 -6.01
CA SER A 345 -16.01 -13.53 -5.65
C SER A 345 -15.81 -13.06 -4.20
N PHE A 346 -15.29 -13.93 -3.31
CA PHE A 346 -15.07 -13.57 -1.91
C PHE A 346 -13.93 -12.57 -1.74
N TYR A 347 -13.91 -11.84 -0.62
CA TYR A 347 -12.85 -10.89 -0.28
C TYR A 347 -11.47 -11.55 -0.22
N GLN A 348 -10.49 -10.96 -0.92
CA GLN A 348 -9.12 -11.49 -0.97
C GLN A 348 -8.06 -10.44 -0.65
N ILE A 349 -7.01 -10.89 0.02
CA ILE A 349 -5.79 -10.14 0.29
C ILE A 349 -4.64 -10.77 -0.51
N PHE A 350 -4.00 -9.99 -1.38
CA PHE A 350 -2.78 -10.41 -2.08
C PHE A 350 -1.56 -9.77 -1.45
N LEU A 351 -0.53 -10.56 -1.16
CA LEU A 351 0.75 -10.12 -0.63
C LEU A 351 1.86 -10.40 -1.63
N TYR A 352 2.36 -9.35 -2.30
CA TYR A 352 3.35 -9.53 -3.36
C TYR A 352 4.70 -8.92 -2.98
N GLY A 353 5.73 -9.77 -2.83
CA GLY A 353 7.07 -9.39 -2.38
C GLY A 353 8.08 -9.03 -3.49
N GLY A 354 7.64 -8.78 -4.73
CA GLY A 354 8.53 -8.56 -5.88
C GLY A 354 8.50 -7.16 -6.51
N CYS A 355 9.53 -6.87 -7.32
CA CYS A 355 9.79 -5.60 -8.00
C CYS A 355 8.63 -5.19 -8.96
N LEU A 356 8.26 -3.89 -8.95
CA LEU A 356 7.26 -3.19 -9.78
C LEU A 356 5.83 -3.76 -9.76
N GLY A 357 4.94 -3.11 -9.00
CA GLY A 357 3.69 -3.74 -8.63
C GLY A 357 2.44 -3.53 -9.46
N TYR A 358 2.15 -2.28 -9.78
CA TYR A 358 0.80 -1.95 -10.20
C TYR A 358 0.39 -2.64 -11.52
N GLU A 359 1.21 -2.53 -12.56
CA GLU A 359 0.87 -3.06 -13.88
C GLU A 359 0.81 -4.59 -13.95
N TYR A 360 1.77 -5.26 -13.31
CA TYR A 360 2.06 -6.65 -13.63
C TYR A 360 1.29 -7.64 -12.78
N TYR A 361 0.78 -7.21 -11.63
CA TYR A 361 -0.05 -8.05 -10.79
C TYR A 361 -1.24 -7.29 -10.20
N VAL A 362 -1.10 -6.04 -9.74
CA VAL A 362 -2.25 -5.33 -9.16
C VAL A 362 -3.37 -5.12 -10.19
N ALA A 363 -3.07 -4.59 -11.38
CA ALA A 363 -4.03 -4.34 -12.45
C ALA A 363 -4.71 -5.62 -12.97
N PRO A 364 -3.99 -6.71 -13.31
CA PRO A 364 -4.64 -7.94 -13.74
C PRO A 364 -5.42 -8.65 -12.63
N ILE A 365 -4.96 -8.60 -11.37
CA ILE A 365 -5.73 -9.10 -10.21
C ILE A 365 -7.01 -8.27 -10.06
N LEU A 366 -6.91 -6.94 -10.05
CA LEU A 366 -8.05 -6.02 -9.98
C LEU A 366 -9.07 -6.28 -11.09
N ALA A 367 -8.58 -6.42 -12.33
CA ALA A 367 -9.43 -6.73 -13.48
C ALA A 367 -10.13 -8.10 -13.32
N GLY A 368 -9.41 -9.11 -12.80
CA GLY A 368 -9.96 -10.43 -12.51
C GLY A 368 -11.01 -10.42 -11.39
N LYS A 369 -10.84 -9.57 -10.37
CA LYS A 369 -11.79 -9.36 -9.26
C LYS A 369 -12.96 -8.47 -9.62
N GLY A 370 -12.84 -7.67 -10.68
CA GLY A 370 -13.88 -6.77 -11.16
C GLY A 370 -14.00 -5.45 -10.39
N GLY A 371 -13.05 -5.14 -9.49
CA GLY A 371 -13.06 -3.94 -8.66
C GLY A 371 -12.36 -4.14 -7.31
N TRP A 372 -12.30 -3.07 -6.52
CA TRP A 372 -11.65 -3.04 -5.21
C TRP A 372 -12.54 -3.58 -4.08
N ASP A 373 -13.86 -3.66 -4.29
CA ASP A 373 -14.87 -4.05 -3.27
C ASP A 373 -14.54 -5.33 -2.48
N ASN A 374 -13.78 -6.25 -3.08
CA ASN A 374 -13.41 -7.53 -2.50
C ASN A 374 -11.91 -7.84 -2.68
N LEU A 375 -11.06 -6.80 -2.72
CA LEU A 375 -9.65 -6.94 -3.04
C LEU A 375 -8.78 -5.92 -2.31
N ASP A 376 -7.83 -6.43 -1.52
CA ASP A 376 -6.70 -5.68 -1.00
C ASP A 376 -5.39 -6.24 -1.55
N VAL A 377 -4.46 -5.37 -1.96
CA VAL A 377 -3.17 -5.79 -2.53
C VAL A 377 -2.00 -5.05 -1.88
N LEU A 378 -1.17 -5.79 -1.17
CA LEU A 378 0.15 -5.33 -0.73
C LEU A 378 1.14 -5.43 -1.88
N SER A 379 1.81 -4.33 -2.19
CA SER A 379 2.82 -4.25 -3.24
C SER A 379 3.96 -3.31 -2.86
N ALA A 380 5.11 -3.49 -3.49
CA ALA A 380 6.28 -2.64 -3.25
C ALA A 380 6.09 -1.25 -3.90
N VAL A 381 6.17 -0.20 -3.08
CA VAL A 381 6.18 1.23 -3.48
C VAL A 381 7.59 1.66 -3.86
N VAL A 382 8.61 1.12 -3.21
CA VAL A 382 10.01 1.25 -3.63
C VAL A 382 10.45 -0.11 -4.18
N GLU A 383 11.13 -0.12 -5.31
CA GLU A 383 11.53 -1.35 -5.99
C GLU A 383 12.51 -2.15 -5.14
N VAL A 384 11.97 -3.16 -4.45
CA VAL A 384 12.76 -4.12 -3.68
C VAL A 384 12.09 -5.49 -3.79
N SER A 385 12.91 -6.54 -3.77
CA SER A 385 12.41 -7.91 -3.56
C SER A 385 12.60 -8.28 -2.09
N ALA A 386 11.57 -8.83 -1.47
CA ALA A 386 11.62 -9.35 -0.11
C ALA A 386 11.08 -10.78 -0.10
N PRO A 387 11.72 -11.72 0.60
CA PRO A 387 11.20 -13.08 0.71
C PRO A 387 9.92 -13.12 1.55
N ALA A 388 9.04 -14.11 1.32
CA ALA A 388 7.78 -14.25 2.07
C ALA A 388 7.96 -14.28 3.58
N ASN A 389 9.11 -14.78 4.05
CA ASN A 389 9.45 -14.75 5.46
C ASN A 389 9.39 -13.32 6.06
N ASP A 390 9.75 -12.30 5.29
CA ASP A 390 9.91 -10.93 5.80
C ASP A 390 8.68 -10.05 5.61
N TYR A 391 7.72 -10.42 4.75
CA TYR A 391 6.43 -9.71 4.64
C TYR A 391 5.22 -10.57 5.03
N ALA A 392 5.10 -11.81 4.53
CA ALA A 392 3.97 -12.67 4.86
C ALA A 392 4.03 -13.18 6.31
N GLY A 393 5.24 -13.37 6.86
CA GLY A 393 5.47 -13.73 8.26
C GLY A 393 4.93 -12.71 9.27
N PRO A 394 5.42 -11.45 9.27
CA PRO A 394 4.90 -10.40 10.15
C PRO A 394 3.44 -10.04 9.87
N PHE A 395 2.97 -10.10 8.61
CA PHE A 395 1.55 -10.00 8.30
C PHE A 395 0.73 -11.06 9.06
N LEU A 396 1.11 -12.34 8.95
CA LEU A 396 0.42 -13.43 9.63
C LEU A 396 0.47 -13.27 11.15
N ALA A 397 1.59 -12.79 11.72
CA ALA A 397 1.67 -12.50 13.15
C ALA A 397 0.64 -11.46 13.59
N LYS A 398 0.47 -10.39 12.81
CA LYS A 398 -0.52 -9.32 13.07
C LYS A 398 -1.95 -9.78 12.84
N LEU A 399 -2.18 -10.64 11.85
CA LEU A 399 -3.48 -11.29 11.67
C LEU A 399 -3.83 -12.15 12.89
N ILE A 400 -2.89 -12.97 13.38
CA ILE A 400 -3.08 -13.78 14.59
C ILE A 400 -3.41 -12.89 15.80
N GLN A 401 -2.71 -11.76 15.97
CA GLN A 401 -2.99 -10.80 17.03
C GLN A 401 -4.43 -10.24 16.94
N ALA A 402 -4.91 -9.96 15.72
CA ALA A 402 -6.27 -9.46 15.50
C ALA A 402 -7.34 -10.49 15.92
N LEU A 403 -7.07 -11.77 15.65
CA LEU A 403 -7.95 -12.90 15.96
C LEU A 403 -7.89 -13.33 17.43
N ASP A 404 -6.72 -13.25 18.08
CA ASP A 404 -6.48 -13.75 19.44
C ASP A 404 -6.87 -12.72 20.51
N GLY A 405 -8.16 -12.44 20.64
CA GLY A 405 -8.69 -11.50 21.63
C GLY A 405 -8.43 -10.02 21.33
N GLY A 406 -7.83 -9.71 20.18
CA GLY A 406 -7.55 -8.35 19.70
C GLY A 406 -8.79 -7.57 19.24
N GLY A 407 -9.98 -8.18 19.24
CA GLY A 407 -11.23 -7.54 18.81
C GLY A 407 -11.16 -6.99 17.39
N TYR A 408 -10.34 -7.61 16.53
CA TYR A 408 -10.10 -7.18 15.15
C TYR A 408 -9.57 -5.74 15.00
N LYS A 409 -8.87 -5.23 16.00
CA LYS A 409 -8.35 -3.83 16.06
C LYS A 409 -7.04 -3.60 15.32
N VAL A 410 -6.48 -4.60 14.66
CA VAL A 410 -5.21 -4.46 13.93
C VAL A 410 -5.49 -3.85 12.57
N SER A 411 -5.07 -2.60 12.37
CA SER A 411 -5.25 -1.87 11.11
C SER A 411 -4.25 -2.31 10.04
N TRP A 412 -4.51 -1.95 8.78
CA TRP A 412 -3.52 -2.10 7.70
C TRP A 412 -2.20 -1.40 8.01
N LYS A 413 -2.27 -0.27 8.71
CA LYS A 413 -1.09 0.47 9.14
C LYS A 413 -0.26 -0.33 10.17
N ASP A 414 -0.91 -1.03 11.10
CA ASP A 414 -0.21 -1.89 12.07
C ASP A 414 0.48 -3.08 11.38
N MET A 415 -0.16 -3.65 10.37
CA MET A 415 0.40 -4.74 9.56
C MET A 415 1.61 -4.28 8.74
N LEU A 416 1.47 -3.15 8.02
CA LEU A 416 2.56 -2.56 7.27
C LEU A 416 3.73 -2.15 8.16
N GLY A 417 3.45 -1.61 9.35
CA GLY A 417 4.47 -1.31 10.35
C GLY A 417 5.28 -2.56 10.73
N ALA A 418 4.60 -3.68 11.01
CA ALA A 418 5.27 -4.93 11.34
C ALA A 418 6.12 -5.47 10.17
N ILE A 419 5.59 -5.43 8.93
CA ILE A 419 6.32 -5.84 7.73
C ILE A 419 7.60 -5.02 7.58
N ARG A 420 7.49 -3.69 7.69
CA ARG A 420 8.59 -2.76 7.46
C ARG A 420 9.80 -3.03 8.35
N THR A 421 9.59 -3.39 9.62
CA THR A 421 10.69 -3.70 10.55
C THR A 421 11.64 -4.79 10.03
N ARG A 422 11.18 -5.61 9.06
CA ARG A 422 11.94 -6.72 8.49
C ARG A 422 12.45 -6.47 7.07
N VAL A 423 11.84 -5.54 6.33
CA VAL A 423 12.17 -5.27 4.92
C VAL A 423 12.95 -3.96 4.71
N GLY A 424 13.22 -3.19 5.78
CA GLY A 424 14.06 -2.00 5.73
C GLY A 424 13.44 -0.82 4.97
N ASP A 425 14.23 -0.16 4.12
CA ASP A 425 13.79 0.97 3.28
C ASP A 425 12.79 0.56 2.18
N SER A 426 12.55 -0.74 2.01
CA SER A 426 11.50 -1.29 1.16
C SER A 426 10.14 -0.84 1.66
N THR A 427 9.59 0.21 1.05
CA THR A 427 8.27 0.69 1.41
C THR A 427 7.24 -0.18 0.69
N PHE A 428 6.51 -1.01 1.42
CA PHE A 428 5.28 -1.63 0.92
C PHE A 428 4.11 -0.68 1.13
N GLY A 429 3.17 -0.72 0.20
CA GLY A 429 1.92 0.01 0.24
C GLY A 429 0.75 -0.94 -0.01
N MET A 430 -0.43 -0.51 0.38
CA MET A 430 -1.67 -1.26 0.20
C MET A 430 -2.57 -0.55 -0.80
N SER A 431 -2.95 -1.26 -1.86
CA SER A 431 -4.01 -0.85 -2.79
C SER A 431 -5.34 -1.50 -2.39
N GLY A 432 -6.46 -0.85 -2.71
CA GLY A 432 -7.82 -1.33 -2.39
C GLY A 432 -8.36 -0.87 -1.04
N VAL A 433 -7.46 -0.64 -0.08
CA VAL A 433 -7.83 -0.49 1.34
C VAL A 433 -8.61 0.79 1.70
N ARG A 434 -8.57 1.83 0.87
CA ARG A 434 -9.12 3.15 1.21
C ARG A 434 -10.63 3.11 1.43
N ASP A 435 -11.29 2.31 0.59
CA ASP A 435 -12.74 2.16 0.57
C ASP A 435 -13.20 1.06 1.51
N ASN A 436 -12.29 0.43 2.27
CA ASN A 436 -12.66 -0.59 3.23
C ASN A 436 -13.63 -0.02 4.27
N CYS A 437 -14.68 -0.79 4.49
CA CYS A 437 -15.82 -0.43 5.29
C CYS A 437 -15.66 -0.91 6.73
N TYR A 438 -14.94 -1.98 6.97
CA TYR A 438 -14.76 -2.50 8.32
C TYR A 438 -14.03 -1.53 9.25
N SER A 439 -14.56 -1.41 10.47
CA SER A 439 -13.85 -0.93 11.66
C SER A 439 -14.34 -1.71 12.89
N PRO A 440 -13.51 -1.89 13.93
CA PRO A 440 -13.90 -2.52 15.19
C PRO A 440 -15.11 -1.88 15.89
N THR A 441 -15.39 -0.61 15.58
CA THR A 441 -16.43 0.19 16.23
C THR A 441 -17.67 0.38 15.34
N GLY A 442 -17.68 -0.21 14.14
CA GLY A 442 -18.77 -0.13 13.18
C GLY A 442 -18.31 0.20 11.76
N SER A 443 -19.24 0.17 10.79
CA SER A 443 -18.89 0.40 9.39
C SER A 443 -18.51 1.86 9.12
N LEU A 444 -17.50 2.08 8.29
CA LEU A 444 -17.04 3.39 7.81
C LEU A 444 -17.71 3.82 6.50
N CYS A 445 -18.40 2.93 5.81
CA CYS A 445 -19.02 3.18 4.49
C CYS A 445 -20.43 3.75 4.59
N VAL A 446 -20.73 4.45 5.67
CA VAL A 446 -22.04 5.04 5.87
C VAL A 446 -22.19 6.25 4.96
N ALA A 447 -23.25 6.24 4.14
CA ALA A 447 -23.59 7.41 3.32
C ALA A 447 -23.89 8.61 4.23
N ALA A 448 -23.60 9.82 3.73
CA ALA A 448 -24.08 11.03 4.38
C ALA A 448 -25.60 10.94 4.52
N PRO A 449 -26.15 11.12 5.74
CA PRO A 449 -27.56 10.87 5.98
C PRO A 449 -28.44 11.80 5.15
N THR A 450 -29.51 11.25 4.57
CA THR A 450 -30.50 12.04 3.86
C THR A 450 -31.40 12.74 4.89
N THR A 451 -31.55 14.05 4.75
CA THR A 451 -32.24 14.95 5.69
C THR A 451 -33.76 14.71 5.85
N GLY A 452 -34.29 13.56 5.40
CA GLY A 452 -35.72 13.31 5.24
C GLY A 452 -36.48 13.11 6.55
N ASP A 453 -35.95 12.28 7.45
CA ASP A 453 -36.59 11.93 8.74
C ASP A 453 -35.56 11.66 9.87
N ALA A 454 -34.28 11.97 9.65
CA ALA A 454 -33.19 11.73 10.59
C ALA A 454 -32.88 12.96 11.46
N GLY A 455 -32.68 12.75 12.76
CA GLY A 455 -32.24 13.80 13.69
C GLY A 455 -30.72 13.96 13.62
N SER A 456 -30.22 15.11 13.16
CA SER A 456 -28.79 15.42 13.07
C SER A 456 -28.37 16.42 14.15
N PHE A 457 -27.27 16.11 14.84
CA PHE A 457 -26.76 16.87 15.96
C PHE A 457 -25.24 16.96 15.90
N SER A 458 -24.65 18.12 16.22
CA SER A 458 -23.21 18.33 16.12
C SER A 458 -22.70 19.46 17.03
N ALA A 459 -21.39 19.49 17.25
CA ALA A 459 -20.67 20.50 18.00
C ALA A 459 -19.26 20.73 17.44
N ASP A 460 -18.78 21.98 17.50
CA ASP A 460 -17.44 22.42 17.08
C ASP A 460 -16.66 22.97 18.29
N PRO A 461 -16.24 22.12 19.24
CA PRO A 461 -15.85 22.60 20.57
C PRO A 461 -14.43 23.19 20.61
N ALA A 462 -13.56 22.87 19.62
CA ALA A 462 -12.16 23.31 19.54
C ALA A 462 -11.39 23.12 20.87
N LEU A 463 -11.56 21.96 21.51
CA LEU A 463 -11.04 21.67 22.84
C LEU A 463 -9.67 21.00 22.76
N ALA A 464 -8.72 21.49 23.55
CA ALA A 464 -7.42 20.83 23.68
C ALA A 464 -7.54 19.49 24.41
N ILE A 465 -6.83 18.48 23.91
CA ILE A 465 -6.71 17.15 24.52
C ILE A 465 -5.55 17.19 25.53
N PRO A 466 -5.79 16.91 26.82
CA PRO A 466 -4.71 16.85 27.81
C PRO A 466 -3.83 15.61 27.62
N ASP A 467 -2.52 15.83 27.46
CA ASP A 467 -1.45 14.82 27.30
C ASP A 467 -1.35 13.88 28.52
N ASP A 468 -1.33 12.56 28.28
CA ASP A 468 -1.24 11.46 29.27
C ASP A 468 -2.08 11.68 30.55
N ALA A 469 -3.29 12.22 30.39
CA ALA A 469 -4.15 12.56 31.50
C ALA A 469 -5.39 11.65 31.50
N PRO A 470 -5.56 10.75 32.49
CA PRO A 470 -6.68 9.81 32.54
C PRO A 470 -8.08 10.46 32.58
N ALA A 471 -8.16 11.75 32.91
CA ALA A 471 -9.43 12.49 32.89
C ALA A 471 -9.85 12.90 31.47
N GLY A 472 -8.91 13.00 30.53
CA GLY A 472 -9.16 13.43 29.15
C GLY A 472 -9.87 14.77 29.03
N VAL A 473 -10.65 14.90 27.95
CA VAL A 473 -11.55 16.02 27.66
C VAL A 473 -12.92 15.50 27.24
N SER A 474 -13.97 16.25 27.54
CA SER A 474 -15.34 15.89 27.19
C SER A 474 -16.09 17.03 26.51
N SER A 475 -17.01 16.68 25.61
CA SER A 475 -17.92 17.61 24.92
C SER A 475 -19.33 17.02 24.91
N THR A 476 -20.36 17.84 25.13
CA THR A 476 -21.76 17.37 25.29
C THR A 476 -22.69 18.05 24.29
N ILE A 477 -23.57 17.25 23.68
CA ILE A 477 -24.70 17.70 22.87
C ILE A 477 -26.00 17.30 23.57
N THR A 478 -26.89 18.25 23.83
CA THR A 478 -28.23 17.98 24.40
C THR A 478 -29.26 17.83 23.29
N VAL A 479 -29.94 16.69 23.25
CA VAL A 479 -31.00 16.37 22.29
C VAL A 479 -32.37 16.49 22.96
N ASP A 480 -33.22 17.37 22.45
CA ASP A 480 -34.60 17.55 22.95
C ASP A 480 -35.63 16.60 22.30
N GLN A 481 -35.26 15.96 21.19
CA GLN A 481 -36.14 15.13 20.38
C GLN A 481 -36.29 13.73 20.99
N ASP A 482 -37.53 13.31 21.23
CA ASP A 482 -37.85 11.98 21.74
C ASP A 482 -38.03 11.00 20.57
N LEU A 483 -36.90 10.58 20.00
CA LEU A 483 -36.80 9.57 18.95
C LEU A 483 -36.32 8.26 19.56
N VAL A 484 -36.79 7.12 19.07
CA VAL A 484 -36.15 5.83 19.39
C VAL A 484 -35.08 5.58 18.36
N VAL A 485 -33.84 5.39 18.80
CA VAL A 485 -32.71 5.13 17.90
C VAL A 485 -32.94 3.78 17.19
N GLY A 486 -33.03 3.81 15.86
CA GLY A 486 -32.93 2.61 15.02
C GLY A 486 -31.47 2.36 14.69
N ASP A 487 -30.89 3.29 13.94
CA ASP A 487 -29.47 3.34 13.59
C ASP A 487 -28.85 4.68 14.03
N LEU A 488 -27.54 4.68 14.29
CA LEU A 488 -26.79 5.88 14.66
C LEU A 488 -25.50 5.97 13.85
N THR A 489 -25.26 7.13 13.25
CA THR A 489 -24.00 7.42 12.55
C THR A 489 -23.27 8.54 13.29
N ALA A 490 -22.07 8.30 13.79
CA ALA A 490 -21.23 9.33 14.41
C ALA A 490 -20.20 9.88 13.41
N GLU A 491 -19.83 11.15 13.55
CA GLU A 491 -18.80 11.86 12.79
C GLU A 491 -17.79 12.48 13.75
N LEU A 492 -16.50 12.28 13.49
CA LEU A 492 -15.39 12.82 14.29
C LEU A 492 -14.42 13.58 13.39
N VAL A 493 -14.00 14.77 13.84
CA VAL A 493 -12.84 15.51 13.33
C VAL A 493 -11.95 15.88 14.51
N ILE A 494 -10.84 15.15 14.65
CA ILE A 494 -9.87 15.30 15.75
C ILE A 494 -8.47 15.37 15.16
N HIS A 495 -7.74 16.45 15.44
CA HIS A 495 -6.31 16.55 15.13
C HIS A 495 -5.49 16.11 16.34
N HIS A 496 -4.48 15.27 16.15
CA HIS A 496 -3.54 14.84 17.20
C HIS A 496 -2.18 14.53 16.58
N THR A 497 -1.06 14.72 17.26
CA THR A 497 0.23 14.33 16.67
C THR A 497 0.42 12.82 16.55
N TYR A 498 -0.36 12.04 17.31
CA TYR A 498 -0.40 10.58 17.26
C TYR A 498 -1.80 10.04 17.63
N ILE A 499 -2.66 9.75 16.65
CA ILE A 499 -4.05 9.30 16.90
C ILE A 499 -4.15 7.88 17.49
N GLY A 500 -3.05 7.10 17.41
CA GLY A 500 -2.93 5.79 18.04
C GLY A 500 -2.82 5.82 19.56
N ASP A 501 -2.73 7.00 20.17
CA ASP A 501 -2.75 7.16 21.64
C ASP A 501 -4.16 7.46 22.16
N LEU A 502 -5.10 7.75 21.26
CA LEU A 502 -6.42 8.20 21.64
C LEU A 502 -7.36 7.03 21.96
N VAL A 503 -8.18 7.24 22.99
CA VAL A 503 -9.40 6.49 23.23
C VAL A 503 -10.56 7.48 23.16
N VAL A 504 -11.51 7.22 22.25
CA VAL A 504 -12.70 8.06 22.05
C VAL A 504 -13.95 7.24 22.33
N THR A 505 -14.78 7.69 23.26
CA THR A 505 -16.05 7.04 23.60
C THR A 505 -17.22 8.01 23.51
N LEU A 506 -18.36 7.49 23.12
CA LEU A 506 -19.65 8.18 23.12
C LEU A 506 -20.54 7.59 24.22
N GLU A 507 -21.03 8.44 25.09
CA GLU A 507 -21.90 8.08 26.21
C GLU A 507 -23.29 8.70 26.05
N HIS A 508 -24.32 7.89 26.25
CA HIS A 508 -25.70 8.35 26.35
C HIS A 508 -26.53 7.42 27.25
N ASP A 509 -27.30 8.01 28.17
CA ASP A 509 -28.20 7.30 29.11
C ASP A 509 -27.52 6.11 29.83
N GLY A 510 -26.27 6.29 30.27
CA GLY A 510 -25.47 5.27 30.94
C GLY A 510 -24.93 4.15 30.03
N THR A 511 -25.21 4.20 28.73
CA THR A 511 -24.60 3.34 27.71
C THR A 511 -23.36 4.05 27.15
N THR A 512 -22.23 3.34 27.11
CA THR A 512 -20.98 3.85 26.54
C THR A 512 -20.55 2.96 25.39
N VAL A 513 -20.26 3.56 24.24
CA VAL A 513 -19.72 2.89 23.06
C VAL A 513 -18.39 3.52 22.69
N THR A 514 -17.37 2.70 22.49
CA THR A 514 -16.06 3.15 21.99
C THR A 514 -16.17 3.41 20.48
N LEU A 515 -15.76 4.60 20.04
CA LEU A 515 -15.67 4.99 18.63
C LEU A 515 -14.25 4.83 18.08
N TRP A 516 -13.25 4.99 18.95
CA TRP A 516 -11.83 4.87 18.63
C TRP A 516 -11.06 4.30 19.81
N ASP A 517 -10.10 3.40 19.55
CA ASP A 517 -9.28 2.78 20.59
C ASP A 517 -7.90 2.44 20.05
N GLY A 518 -6.97 3.40 20.21
CA GLY A 518 -5.57 3.24 19.85
C GLY A 518 -5.30 2.89 18.38
N ALA A 519 -6.25 3.23 17.50
CA ALA A 519 -6.18 2.89 16.08
C ALA A 519 -5.33 3.88 15.30
N GLY A 520 -4.82 3.45 14.14
CA GLY A 520 -4.16 4.37 13.20
C GLY A 520 -2.71 4.71 13.49
N ALA A 521 -2.10 4.08 14.51
CA ALA A 521 -0.71 4.28 14.92
C ALA A 521 -0.34 5.78 14.91
N GLY A 522 0.81 6.19 14.36
CA GLY A 522 1.20 7.60 14.25
C GLY A 522 0.46 8.40 13.18
N GLY A 523 -0.86 8.20 13.02
CA GLY A 523 -1.70 9.06 12.19
C GLY A 523 -1.91 10.39 12.89
N GLN A 524 -2.27 11.44 12.15
CA GLN A 524 -2.36 12.80 12.71
C GLN A 524 -3.78 13.36 12.79
N GLU A 525 -4.74 12.64 12.24
CA GLU A 525 -6.11 13.11 12.11
C GLU A 525 -7.08 11.93 12.13
N ILE A 526 -8.21 12.13 12.80
CA ILE A 526 -9.42 11.31 12.66
C ILE A 526 -10.44 12.20 11.96
N ASP A 527 -10.69 11.98 10.68
CA ASP A 527 -11.78 12.61 9.90
C ASP A 527 -12.62 11.49 9.27
N GLN A 528 -13.57 10.95 10.03
CA GLN A 528 -14.28 9.73 9.68
C GLN A 528 -15.71 9.68 10.24
N ARG A 529 -16.55 8.89 9.57
CA ARG A 529 -17.90 8.54 10.03
C ARG A 529 -17.98 7.07 10.38
N PHE A 530 -18.81 6.74 11.37
CA PHE A 530 -18.97 5.40 11.93
C PHE A 530 -20.45 5.06 12.06
N ASP A 531 -20.86 3.88 11.59
CA ASP A 531 -22.14 3.26 11.94
C ASP A 531 -22.03 2.66 13.34
N VAL A 532 -22.53 3.37 14.35
CA VAL A 532 -22.32 3.04 15.75
C VAL A 532 -23.36 2.03 16.22
N LYS A 533 -22.89 0.85 16.59
CA LYS A 533 -23.73 -0.18 17.22
C LYS A 533 -23.82 0.03 18.73
N GLY A 534 -24.95 -0.34 19.32
CA GLY A 534 -25.14 -0.34 20.78
C GLY A 534 -26.18 0.65 21.33
N PHE A 535 -26.63 1.62 20.52
CA PHE A 535 -27.69 2.56 20.91
C PHE A 535 -29.08 2.21 20.37
N ALA A 536 -29.20 1.16 19.54
CA ALA A 536 -30.48 0.74 18.98
C ALA A 536 -31.51 0.43 20.10
N GLY A 537 -32.69 1.02 19.99
CA GLY A 537 -33.79 0.90 20.95
C GLY A 537 -33.75 1.87 22.13
N VAL A 538 -32.69 2.68 22.27
CA VAL A 538 -32.59 3.71 23.32
C VAL A 538 -33.30 4.99 22.86
N SER A 539 -33.86 5.78 23.78
CA SER A 539 -34.35 7.14 23.42
C SER A 539 -33.15 7.99 23.02
N ALA A 540 -33.29 8.83 21.99
CA ALA A 540 -32.26 9.78 21.60
C ALA A 540 -32.26 11.04 22.49
N LYS A 541 -33.31 11.24 23.30
CA LYS A 541 -33.49 12.43 24.11
C LYS A 541 -32.54 12.44 25.30
N GLY A 542 -31.86 13.55 25.50
CA GLY A 542 -30.98 13.79 26.64
C GLY A 542 -29.58 14.17 26.21
N ASP A 543 -28.65 14.08 27.16
CA ASP A 543 -27.25 14.45 26.92
C ASP A 543 -26.49 13.30 26.27
N TRP A 544 -25.78 13.63 25.20
CA TRP A 544 -24.79 12.78 24.55
C TRP A 544 -23.42 13.37 24.83
N THR A 545 -22.51 12.61 25.41
CA THR A 545 -21.18 13.09 25.79
C THR A 545 -20.10 12.30 25.07
N LEU A 546 -19.27 13.01 24.30
CA LEU A 546 -18.04 12.49 23.74
C LEU A 546 -16.93 12.65 24.79
N HIS A 547 -16.20 11.58 25.07
CA HIS A 547 -14.99 11.59 25.89
C HIS A 547 -13.79 11.24 25.02
N VAL A 548 -12.71 12.00 25.16
CA VAL A 548 -11.45 11.80 24.44
C VAL A 548 -10.32 11.78 25.44
N VAL A 549 -9.58 10.68 25.49
CA VAL A 549 -8.44 10.49 26.39
C VAL A 549 -7.20 10.21 25.57
N ASP A 550 -6.14 10.98 25.79
CA ASP A 550 -4.79 10.61 25.38
C ASP A 550 -4.18 9.70 26.45
N THR A 551 -3.71 8.54 26.01
CA THR A 551 -3.18 7.47 26.87
C THR A 551 -1.65 7.40 26.89
N ALA A 552 -0.95 8.34 26.24
CA ALA A 552 0.50 8.36 26.19
C ALA A 552 1.06 9.78 26.30
N ALA A 553 2.23 9.91 26.93
CA ALA A 553 2.92 11.20 27.04
C ALA A 553 3.58 11.64 25.73
N VAL A 554 3.67 12.96 25.51
CA VAL A 554 4.43 13.75 24.50
C VAL A 554 3.55 14.33 23.39
N ASP A 555 2.49 13.64 23.01
CA ASP A 555 1.64 14.00 21.89
C ASP A 555 0.52 14.94 22.32
N VAL A 556 0.05 15.79 21.39
CA VAL A 556 -0.96 16.82 21.70
C VAL A 556 -1.93 16.98 20.55
N GLY A 557 -3.14 17.46 20.84
CA GLY A 557 -4.15 17.72 19.81
C GLY A 557 -5.40 18.43 20.29
N THR A 558 -6.40 18.47 19.41
CA THR A 558 -7.69 19.14 19.59
C THR A 558 -8.87 18.31 19.08
N VAL A 559 -9.99 18.38 19.78
CA VAL A 559 -11.30 17.97 19.28
C VAL A 559 -11.92 19.15 18.55
N ASP A 560 -11.95 19.10 17.22
CA ASP A 560 -12.37 20.24 16.40
C ASP A 560 -13.85 20.17 16.06
N HIS A 561 -14.34 18.98 15.66
CA HIS A 561 -15.75 18.72 15.39
C HIS A 561 -16.15 17.31 15.83
N TRP A 562 -17.40 17.18 16.27
CA TRP A 562 -18.06 15.88 16.34
C TRP A 562 -19.57 16.03 16.20
N GLY A 563 -20.22 14.95 15.78
CA GLY A 563 -21.67 14.90 15.71
C GLY A 563 -22.20 13.50 15.51
N PHE A 564 -23.51 13.37 15.48
CA PHE A 564 -24.18 12.13 15.14
C PHE A 564 -25.53 12.37 14.49
N VAL A 565 -25.97 11.37 13.74
CA VAL A 565 -27.28 11.32 13.12
C VAL A 565 -28.02 10.07 13.57
N VAL A 566 -29.26 10.27 13.99
CA VAL A 566 -30.17 9.22 14.41
C VAL A 566 -31.17 8.96 13.29
N THR A 567 -31.20 7.72 12.81
CA THR A 567 -32.31 7.19 12.01
C THR A 567 -33.29 6.53 12.97
N PRO A 568 -34.55 7.01 13.07
CA PRO A 568 -35.52 6.42 13.99
C PRO A 568 -35.81 4.95 13.67
N ALA A 569 -36.08 4.13 14.68
CA ALA A 569 -36.59 2.77 14.49
C ALA A 569 -37.99 2.83 13.84
N GLU A 570 -38.23 1.97 12.84
CA GLU A 570 -39.54 1.85 12.16
C GLU A 570 -40.68 1.40 13.10
#